data_AF-A0A5J6HRZ1-F1
#
_entry.id   AF-A0A5J6HRZ1-F1
#
_cell.length_a   1.000
_cell.length_b   1.000
_cell.length_c   1.000
_cell.angle_alpha   90.00
_cell.angle_beta   90.00
_cell.angle_gamma   90.00
#
_symmetry.space_group_name_H-M   'P 1'
#
loop_
_entity.id
_entity.type
_entity.pdbx_description
1 polymer ?
#
loop_
_entity_poly.entity_id
_entity_poly.type
_entity_poly.pdbx_seq_one_letter_code
_entity_poly.pdbx_strand_id
1 'polypeptide(L)'
;MPYDVTCDITAGPLVLPGVRGSVGAVYSEHRTEKPGYGAAVELPAVLALLAAVETGEITAAQAQATFTPFLVRLEEYDREMDDRMARYDYS
;
A
#
# COMPACT_ATOMS: atom_id res chain seq x y z
N MET A 1 12.87 3.74 7.65
CA MET A 1 13.28 2.95 6.46
C MET A 1 12.02 2.35 5.89
N PRO A 2 11.72 2.54 4.59
CA PRO A 2 10.53 1.93 4.01
C PRO A 2 10.61 0.40 3.99
N TYR A 3 9.46 -0.28 4.02
CA TYR A 3 9.39 -1.72 3.73
C TYR A 3 8.96 -1.92 2.30
N ASP A 4 9.83 -2.55 1.52
CA ASP A 4 9.50 -2.97 0.17
C ASP A 4 8.45 -4.09 0.24
N VAL A 5 7.49 -4.00 -0.67
CA VAL A 5 6.43 -4.98 -0.88
C VAL A 5 6.50 -5.40 -2.33
N THR A 6 6.59 -6.71 -2.57
CA THR A 6 6.46 -7.30 -3.90
C THR A 6 5.44 -8.40 -3.82
N CYS A 7 4.38 -8.31 -4.62
CA CYS A 7 3.31 -9.29 -4.64
C CYS A 7 2.63 -9.35 -6.01
N ASP A 8 2.03 -10.49 -6.30
CA ASP A 8 1.09 -10.59 -7.40
C ASP A 8 -0.23 -9.92 -6.99
N ILE A 9 -0.79 -9.11 -7.87
CA ILE A 9 -2.10 -8.47 -7.72
C ILE A 9 -3.12 -9.29 -8.50
N THR A 10 -4.17 -9.75 -7.81
CA THR A 10 -5.29 -10.48 -8.42
C THR A 10 -6.59 -9.75 -8.17
N ALA A 11 -7.22 -9.22 -9.22
CA ALA A 11 -8.50 -8.53 -9.18
C ALA A 11 -9.52 -9.27 -10.07
N GLY A 12 -10.33 -10.17 -9.50
CA GLY A 12 -11.24 -10.99 -10.32
C GLY A 12 -10.46 -11.78 -11.39
N PRO A 13 -10.75 -11.63 -12.69
CA PRO A 13 -9.99 -12.29 -13.77
C PRO A 13 -8.61 -11.67 -14.07
N LEU A 14 -8.33 -10.45 -13.60
CA LEU A 14 -7.07 -9.75 -13.87
C LEU A 14 -5.96 -10.22 -12.92
N VAL A 15 -4.79 -10.53 -13.48
CA VAL A 15 -3.57 -10.87 -12.74
C VAL A 15 -2.42 -9.98 -13.20
N LEU A 16 -1.79 -9.27 -12.26
CA LEU A 16 -0.59 -8.48 -12.49
C LEU A 16 0.55 -9.06 -11.64
N PRO A 17 1.51 -9.78 -12.24
CA PRO A 17 2.57 -10.44 -11.49
C PRO A 17 3.66 -9.46 -11.04
N GLY A 18 4.21 -9.70 -9.85
CA GLY A 18 5.44 -9.06 -9.36
C GLY A 18 5.34 -7.54 -9.15
N VAL A 19 4.15 -7.03 -8.85
CA VAL A 19 3.93 -5.60 -8.59
C VAL A 19 4.72 -5.17 -7.37
N ARG A 20 5.46 -4.08 -7.50
CA ARG A 20 6.25 -3.53 -6.41
C ARG A 20 5.59 -2.31 -5.78
N GLY A 21 5.98 -2.07 -4.53
CA GLY A 21 5.66 -0.86 -3.81
C GLY A 21 6.42 -0.80 -2.50
N SER A 22 6.09 0.18 -1.68
CA SER A 22 6.77 0.43 -0.40
C SER A 22 5.81 1.02 0.61
N VAL A 23 5.98 0.69 1.89
CA VAL A 23 5.27 1.33 3.01
C VAL A 23 6.23 2.13 3.88
N GLY A 24 5.74 3.18 4.54
CA GLY A 24 6.46 3.83 5.64
C GLY A 24 7.30 5.07 5.31
N ALA A 25 7.70 5.29 4.06
CA ALA A 25 8.49 6.47 3.68
C ALA A 25 8.09 7.03 2.29
N VAL A 26 6.79 7.21 2.08
CA VAL A 26 6.26 7.73 0.80
C VAL A 26 6.37 9.25 0.72
N TYR A 27 6.29 9.92 1.87
CA TYR A 27 6.33 11.37 1.96
C TYR A 27 7.56 11.79 2.78
N SER A 28 8.19 12.89 2.38
CA SER A 28 9.29 13.51 3.13
C SER A 28 8.84 14.03 4.50
N GLU A 29 7.54 14.31 4.64
CA GLU A 29 6.91 14.83 5.86
C GLU A 29 5.72 13.96 6.23
N HIS A 30 5.48 13.79 7.53
CA HIS A 30 4.29 13.11 8.02
C HIS A 30 3.05 13.95 7.69
N ARG A 31 2.15 13.41 6.86
CA ARG A 31 0.90 14.09 6.52
C ARG A 31 0.02 14.11 7.76
N THR A 32 -0.42 15.29 8.18
CA THR A 32 -1.27 15.44 9.38
C THR A 32 -2.76 15.37 9.05
N GLU A 33 -3.12 15.58 7.78
CA GLU A 33 -4.49 15.51 7.28
C GLU A 33 -5.02 14.07 7.12
N LYS A 34 -4.11 13.08 7.12
CA LYS A 34 -4.44 11.66 7.21
C LYS A 34 -3.45 11.01 8.17
N PRO A 35 -3.89 10.61 9.38
CA PRO A 35 -3.00 9.99 10.34
C PRO A 35 -2.42 8.67 9.78
N GLY A 36 -1.17 8.38 10.12
CA GLY A 36 -0.46 7.16 9.73
C GLY A 36 0.58 7.35 8.63
N TYR A 37 1.41 6.35 8.40
CA TYR A 37 2.37 6.37 7.32
C TYR A 37 1.69 6.05 5.97
N GLY A 38 2.38 6.31 4.86
CA GLY A 38 1.85 6.06 3.51
C GLY A 38 2.32 4.75 2.90
N ALA A 39 1.61 4.30 1.87
CA ALA A 39 2.06 3.26 0.94
C ALA A 39 2.16 3.81 -0.50
N ALA A 40 3.17 3.35 -1.25
CA ALA A 40 3.36 3.63 -2.66
C ALA A 40 3.27 2.31 -3.44
N VAL A 41 2.62 2.34 -4.60
CA VAL A 41 2.49 1.20 -5.52
C VAL A 41 2.90 1.68 -6.90
N GLU A 42 3.53 0.81 -7.69
CA GLU A 42 3.92 1.11 -9.07
C GLU A 42 2.75 1.66 -9.90
N LEU A 43 2.94 2.86 -10.48
CA LEU A 43 1.94 3.55 -11.31
C LEU A 43 1.39 2.67 -12.46
N PRO A 44 2.21 1.86 -13.18
CA PRO A 44 1.69 0.95 -14.21
C PRO A 44 0.62 -0.01 -13.69
N ALA A 45 0.78 -0.55 -12.48
CA ALA A 45 -0.21 -1.45 -11.89
C ALA A 45 -1.51 -0.72 -11.56
N VAL A 46 -1.41 0.52 -11.04
CA VAL A 46 -2.58 1.35 -10.76
C VAL A 46 -3.34 1.70 -12.03
N LEU A 47 -2.64 2.10 -13.10
CA LEU A 47 -3.26 2.40 -14.39
C LEU A 47 -3.94 1.18 -15.02
N ALA A 48 -3.33 0.00 -14.90
CA ALA A 48 -3.94 -1.26 -15.37
C ALA A 48 -5.25 -1.58 -14.63
N LEU A 49 -5.27 -1.41 -13.30
CA LEU A 49 -6.49 -1.60 -12.50
C LEU A 49 -7.58 -0.59 -12.89
N LEU A 50 -7.24 0.68 -13.10
CA LEU A 50 -8.21 1.70 -13.51
C LEU A 50 -8.80 1.42 -14.89
N ALA A 51 -7.98 0.99 -15.86
CA ALA A 51 -8.46 0.61 -17.19
C ALA A 51 -9.38 -0.63 -17.15
N ALA A 52 -9.08 -1.62 -16.29
CA ALA A 52 -9.92 -2.79 -16.10
C ALA A 52 -11.27 -2.44 -15.44
N VAL A 53 -11.29 -1.45 -14.53
CA VAL A 53 -12.54 -0.92 -13.96
C VAL A 53 -13.35 -0.19 -15.02
N GLU A 54 -12.71 0.66 -15.83
CA GLU A 54 -13.37 1.45 -16.88
C GLU A 54 -14.04 0.57 -17.95
N THR A 55 -13.40 -0.55 -18.30
CA THR A 55 -13.94 -1.53 -19.26
C THR A 55 -14.96 -2.49 -18.65
N GLY A 56 -15.13 -2.48 -17.32
CA GLY A 56 -16.02 -3.38 -16.60
C GLY A 56 -15.49 -4.81 -16.46
N GLU A 57 -14.22 -5.07 -16.78
CA GLU A 57 -13.57 -6.36 -16.55
C GLU A 57 -13.50 -6.69 -15.06
N ILE A 58 -13.30 -5.68 -14.23
CA ILE A 58 -13.32 -5.79 -12.76
C ILE A 58 -14.20 -4.70 -12.15
N THR A 59 -14.70 -4.96 -10.95
CA THR A 59 -15.38 -3.96 -10.13
C THR A 59 -14.37 -3.13 -9.33
N ALA A 60 -14.77 -1.92 -8.92
CA ALA A 60 -13.97 -1.10 -8.02
C ALA A 60 -13.65 -1.82 -6.70
N ALA A 61 -14.57 -2.65 -6.19
CA ALA A 61 -14.35 -3.44 -4.98
C ALA A 61 -13.25 -4.51 -5.18
N GLN A 62 -13.21 -5.18 -6.34
CA GLN A 62 -12.14 -6.11 -6.68
C GLN A 62 -10.79 -5.40 -6.81
N ALA A 63 -10.76 -4.21 -7.44
CA ALA A 63 -9.55 -3.41 -7.50
C ALA A 63 -9.04 -3.01 -6.10
N GLN A 64 -9.94 -2.55 -5.22
CA GLN A 64 -9.59 -2.18 -3.84
C GLN A 64 -9.03 -3.35 -3.03
N ALA A 65 -9.65 -4.53 -3.15
CA ALA A 65 -9.22 -5.72 -2.42
C ALA A 65 -7.77 -6.13 -2.73
N THR A 66 -7.27 -5.80 -3.92
CA THR A 66 -5.89 -6.13 -4.31
C THR A 66 -4.82 -5.41 -3.52
N PHE A 67 -5.15 -4.29 -2.87
CA PHE A 67 -4.21 -3.52 -2.07
C PHE A 67 -4.06 -4.05 -0.64
N THR A 68 -4.78 -5.12 -0.27
CA THR A 68 -4.70 -5.75 1.06
C THR A 68 -3.27 -6.06 1.52
N PRO A 69 -2.36 -6.61 0.68
CA PRO A 69 -0.98 -6.87 1.10
C PRO A 69 -0.23 -5.60 1.53
N PHE A 70 -0.47 -4.48 0.83
CA PHE A 70 0.13 -3.19 1.17
C PHE A 70 -0.45 -2.63 2.47
N LEU A 71 -1.77 -2.78 2.69
CA LEU A 71 -2.44 -2.35 3.93
C LEU A 71 -1.92 -3.14 5.15
N VAL A 72 -1.77 -4.46 5.03
CA VAL A 72 -1.23 -5.30 6.11
C VAL A 72 0.21 -4.88 6.46
N ARG A 73 1.05 -4.67 5.45
CA ARG A 73 2.44 -4.21 5.68
C ARG A 73 2.49 -2.80 6.25
N LEU A 74 1.53 -1.95 5.91
CA LEU A 74 1.41 -0.61 6.47
C LEU A 74 1.05 -0.66 7.96
N GLU A 75 0.08 -1.50 8.34
CA GLU A 75 -0.29 -1.70 9.75
C GLU A 75 0.88 -2.26 10.59
N GLU A 76 1.67 -3.17 10.02
CA GLU A 76 2.90 -3.66 10.65
C GLU A 76 3.93 -2.54 10.85
N TYR A 77 4.15 -1.73 9.82
CA TYR A 77 5.05 -0.59 9.88
C TYR A 77 4.62 0.42 10.94
N ASP A 78 3.34 0.78 10.97
CA ASP A 78 2.78 1.75 11.92
C ASP A 78 3.00 1.27 13.36
N ARG A 79 2.72 0.00 13.66
CA ARG A 79 2.94 -0.60 14.99
C ARG A 79 4.42 -0.54 15.40
N GLU A 80 5.33 -0.84 14.48
CA GLU A 80 6.76 -0.78 14.77
C GLU A 80 7.25 0.65 15.01
N MET A 81 6.65 1.65 14.35
CA MET A 81 6.98 3.05 14.59
C MET A 81 6.42 3.54 15.92
N ASP A 82 5.20 3.16 16.27
CA ASP A 82 4.60 3.46 17.57
C ASP A 82 5.46 2.90 18.72
N ASP A 83 5.90 1.64 18.60
CA ASP A 83 6.80 1.00 19.56
C ASP A 83 8.15 1.74 19.69
N ARG A 84 8.69 2.24 18.57
CA ARG A 84 9.94 3.00 18.57
C ARG A 84 9.78 4.36 19.23
N MET A 85 8.73 5.10 18.90
CA MET A 85 8.45 6.40 19.54
C MET A 85 8.26 6.23 21.04
N ALA A 86 7.49 5.23 21.47
CA ALA A 86 7.29 4.93 22.89
C ALA A 86 8.60 4.64 23.63
N ARG A 87 9.57 3.96 23.01
CA ARG A 87 10.90 3.72 23.62
C ARG A 87 11.77 4.97 23.72
N TYR A 88 11.66 5.88 22.74
CA TYR A 88 12.36 7.17 22.76
C TYR A 88 11.80 8.12 23.80
N ASP A 89 10.48 8.13 24.03
CA ASP A 89 9.85 8.98 25.05
C ASP A 89 10.16 8.54 26.50
N TYR A 90 10.57 7.27 26.69
CA TYR A 90 10.94 6.70 27.98
C TYR A 90 12.46 6.71 28.27
N SER A 91 13.29 7.21 27.35
CA SER A 91 14.76 7.31 27.49
C SER A 91 15.20 8.75 27.69
#